data_AF-A0A2H0NBA3-F1
#
_entry.id   AF-A0A2H0NBA3-F1
#
_cell.length_a   1.000
_cell.length_b   1.000
_cell.length_c   1.000
_cell.angle_alpha   90.00
_cell.angle_beta   90.00
_cell.angle_gamma   90.00
#
_symmetry.space_group_name_H-M   'P 1'
#
loop_
_entity.id
_entity.type
_entity.pdbx_description
1 polymer ?
#
loop_
_entity_poly.entity_id
_entity_poly.type
_entity_poly.pdbx_seq_one_letter_code
_entity_poly.pdbx_strand_id
1 'polypeptide(L)' 'MLKQNKQSLRALSILLGVTFGAGIFGVPYAIAKSGWILGIIYFVVLGIIILLIHLMYGEVTLRSKEKHRLPGFVSKFIG' A
#
# COMPACT_ATOMS: atom_id res chain seq x y z
N MET A 1 -1.30 -7.37 25.60
CA MET A 1 -2.19 -7.18 24.42
C MET A 1 -2.49 -5.71 24.10
N LEU A 2 -2.83 -4.84 25.07
CA LEU A 2 -3.18 -3.42 24.80
C LEU A 2 -2.09 -2.56 24.12
N LYS A 3 -0.80 -2.86 24.35
CA LYS A 3 0.34 -2.11 23.77
C LYS A 3 0.52 -2.36 22.25
N GLN A 4 0.15 -3.54 21.77
CA GLN A 4 0.24 -3.91 20.35
C GLN A 4 -0.80 -3.15 19.50
N ASN A 5 -1.97 -2.89 20.07
CA ASN A 5 -3.06 -2.19 19.37
C ASN A 5 -2.69 -0.74 19.07
N LYS A 6 -2.04 -0.04 20.01
CA LYS A 6 -1.56 1.35 19.81
C LYS A 6 -0.48 1.45 18.73
N GLN A 7 0.43 0.48 18.64
CA GLN A 7 1.49 0.48 17.63
C GLN A 7 0.95 0.13 16.23
N SER A 8 0.01 -0.81 16.16
CA SER A 8 -0.66 -1.18 14.90
C SER A 8 -1.49 -0.02 14.37
N LEU A 9 -2.21 0.69 15.26
CA LEU A 9 -2.95 1.90 14.90
C LEU A 9 -2.02 2.99 14.37
N ARG A 10 -0.86 3.21 15.01
CA ARG A 10 0.13 4.18 14.56
C ARG A 10 0.72 3.81 13.18
N ALA A 11 1.04 2.55 12.96
CA ALA A 11 1.51 2.05 11.67
C ALA A 11 0.44 2.23 10.58
N LEU A 12 -0.83 1.94 10.90
CA LEU A 12 -1.95 2.15 10.00
C LEU A 12 -2.13 3.63 9.64
N SER A 13 -2.09 4.54 10.63
CA SER A 13 -2.17 5.98 10.38
C SER A 13 -1.07 6.49 9.45
N ILE A 14 0.17 6.01 9.62
CA ILE A 14 1.29 6.36 8.73
C ILE A 14 1.05 5.82 7.33
N LEU A 15 0.64 4.55 7.21
CA LEU A 15 0.36 3.92 5.93
C LEU A 15 -0.74 4.66 5.16
N LEU A 16 -1.86 4.96 5.83
CA LEU A 16 -2.96 5.72 5.24
C LEU A 16 -2.51 7.13 4.83
N GLY A 17 -1.77 7.85 5.69
CA GLY A 17 -1.29 9.20 5.39
C GLY A 17 -0.40 9.26 4.15
N VAL A 18 0.53 8.30 4.00
CA VAL A 18 1.41 8.22 2.83
C VAL A 18 0.65 7.76 1.58
N THR A 19 -0.33 6.87 1.72
CA THR A 19 -1.10 6.33 0.59
C THR A 19 -2.07 7.36 0.01
N PHE A 20 -2.78 8.12 0.86
CA PHE A 20 -3.75 9.11 0.39
C PHE A 20 -3.06 10.34 -0.22
N GLY A 21 -2.00 10.86 0.42
CA GLY A 21 -1.12 11.91 -0.10
C GLY A 21 -1.81 13.01 -0.93
N ALA A 22 -1.18 13.43 -2.03
CA ALA A 22 -1.82 14.31 -3.03
C ALA A 22 -2.79 13.55 -3.96
N GLY A 23 -2.79 12.21 -3.93
CA GLY A 23 -3.60 11.35 -4.79
C GLY A 23 -5.11 11.50 -4.54
N ILE A 24 -5.50 11.84 -3.31
CA ILE A 24 -6.92 12.08 -2.95
C ILE A 24 -7.58 13.19 -3.78
N PHE A 25 -6.81 14.16 -4.28
CA PHE A 25 -7.31 15.21 -5.17
C PHE A 25 -7.13 14.85 -6.65
N GLY A 26 -6.07 14.10 -6.99
CA GLY A 26 -5.79 13.68 -8.36
C GLY A 26 -6.82 12.69 -8.91
N VAL A 27 -7.26 11.72 -8.10
CA VAL A 27 -8.20 10.68 -8.53
C VAL A 27 -9.57 11.28 -8.91
N PRO A 28 -10.26 12.10 -8.08
CA PRO A 28 -11.52 12.72 -8.48
C PRO A 28 -11.40 13.60 -9.71
N TYR A 29 -10.29 14.34 -9.87
CA TYR A 29 -10.05 15.16 -11.06
C TYR A 29 -9.93 14.32 -12.33
N ALA A 30 -9.16 13.23 -12.28
CA ALA A 30 -9.02 12.29 -13.39
C ALA A 30 -10.36 11.63 -13.74
N ILE A 31 -11.16 11.25 -12.74
CA ILE A 31 -12.50 10.67 -12.92
C ILE A 31 -13.44 11.71 -13.57
N ALA A 32 -13.40 12.96 -13.13
CA ALA A 32 -14.22 14.04 -13.69
C ALA A 32 -13.89 14.32 -15.17
N LYS A 33 -12.65 14.07 -15.61
CA LYS A 33 -12.23 14.24 -17.02
C LYS A 33 -12.42 13.00 -17.89
N SER A 34 -12.20 11.80 -17.34
CA SER A 34 -12.26 10.53 -18.10
C SER A 34 -13.66 9.87 -18.09
N GLY A 35 -14.53 10.28 -17.17
CA GLY A 35 -15.85 9.67 -16.98
C GLY A 35 -15.85 8.65 -15.84
N TRP A 36 -16.99 8.59 -15.13
CA TRP A 36 -17.12 7.84 -13.89
C TRP A 36 -16.91 6.33 -14.02
N ILE A 37 -17.37 5.72 -15.14
CA ILE A 37 -17.18 4.28 -15.42
C ILE A 37 -15.69 3.92 -15.52
N LEU A 38 -14.93 4.65 -16.35
CA LEU A 38 -13.49 4.39 -16.50
C LEU A 38 -12.77 4.63 -15.18
N GLY A 39 -13.16 5.69 -14.46
CA GLY A 39 -12.69 5.98 -13.11
C GLY A 39 -12.80 4.81 -12.13
N ILE A 40 -13.99 4.22 -12.03
CA ILE A 40 -14.25 3.09 -11.13
C ILE A 40 -13.46 1.85 -11.57
N ILE A 41 -13.43 1.54 -12.87
CA ILE A 41 -12.67 0.40 -13.39
C ILE A 41 -11.19 0.53 -13.03
N TYR A 42 -10.59 1.69 -13.29
CA TYR A 42 -9.19 1.94 -12.93
C TYR A 42 -8.97 1.86 -11.42
N PHE A 43 -9.87 2.42 -10.62
CA PHE A 43 -9.76 2.38 -9.16
C PHE A 43 -9.79 0.94 -8.63
N VAL A 44 -10.70 0.10 -9.13
CA VAL A 44 -10.81 -1.31 -8.72
C VAL A 44 -9.59 -2.11 -9.17
N VAL A 45 -9.19 -1.99 -10.44
CA VAL A 45 -8.06 -2.75 -10.99
C VAL A 45 -6.75 -2.36 -10.29
N LEU A 46 -6.45 -1.06 -10.17
CA LEU A 46 -5.24 -0.60 -9.49
C LEU A 46 -5.30 -0.93 -7.99
N GLY A 47 -6.48 -0.82 -7.36
CA GLY A 47 -6.67 -1.21 -5.97
C GLY A 47 -6.34 -2.68 -5.73
N ILE A 48 -6.79 -3.59 -6.60
CA ILE A 48 -6.46 -5.02 -6.53
C ILE A 48 -4.96 -5.24 -6.70
N ILE A 49 -4.33 -4.59 -7.69
CA ILE A 49 -2.88 -4.72 -7.92
C ILE A 49 -2.08 -4.27 -6.68
N ILE A 50 -2.42 -3.11 -6.12
CA ILE A 50 -1.75 -2.57 -4.93
C ILE A 50 -1.98 -3.46 -3.72
N LEU A 51 -3.18 -4.02 -3.55
CA LEU A 51 -3.49 -4.97 -2.48
C LEU A 51 -2.62 -6.22 -2.57
N LEU A 52 -2.49 -6.81 -3.78
CA LEU A 52 -1.65 -7.99 -4.00
C LEU A 52 -0.18 -7.69 -3.67
N ILE A 53 0.34 -6.54 -4.10
CA ILE A 53 1.72 -6.12 -3.79
C ILE A 53 1.93 -6.01 -2.28
N HIS A 54 0.99 -5.40 -1.54
CA HIS A 54 1.10 -5.28 -0.08
C HIS A 54 1.05 -6.64 0.62
N LEU A 55 0.23 -7.58 0.12
CA LEU A 55 0.15 -8.93 0.65
C LEU A 55 1.47 -9.70 0.43
N MET A 56 2.03 -9.63 -0.77
CA MET A 56 3.34 -10.22 -1.09
C MET A 56 4.44 -9.62 -0.22
N TYR A 57 4.44 -8.30 -0.02
CA TYR A 57 5.40 -7.64 0.85
C TYR A 57 5.24 -8.06 2.32
N GLY A 58 4.01 -8.26 2.77
CA GLY A 58 3.69 -8.82 4.09
C GLY A 58 4.27 -10.22 4.29
N GLU A 59 4.05 -11.12 3.33
CA GLU A 59 4.61 -12.48 3.33
C GLU A 59 6.14 -12.49 3.41
N VAL A 60 6.81 -11.68 2.60
CA VAL A 60 8.28 -11.55 2.62
C VAL A 60 8.77 -11.02 3.98
N THR A 61 8.06 -10.04 4.53
CA THR A 61 8.39 -9.46 5.85
C THR A 61 8.18 -10.47 6.98
N LEU A 62 7.12 -11.29 6.91
CA LEU A 62 6.84 -12.34 7.90
C LEU A 62 7.85 -13.49 7.85
N ARG A 63 8.36 -13.83 6.66
CA ARG A 63 9.36 -14.89 6.47
C ARG A 63 10.79 -14.46 6.82
N SER A 64 11.10 -13.15 6.78
CA SER A 64 12.42 -12.64 7.14
C SER A 64 12.47 -12.23 8.62
N LYS A 65 13.42 -12.79 9.37
CA LYS A 65 13.66 -12.40 10.78
C LYS A 65 14.24 -10.98 10.94
N GLU A 66 14.76 -10.39 9.86
CA GLU A 66 15.40 -9.07 9.88
C GLU A 66 14.56 -8.01 9.21
N LYS A 67 14.53 -6.82 9.82
CA LYS A 67 13.82 -5.64 9.34
C LYS A 67 14.58 -4.98 8.19
N HIS A 68 14.25 -5.36 6.96
CA HIS A 68 14.75 -4.71 5.75
C HIS A 68 13.67 -3.84 5.11
N ARG A 69 14.09 -2.84 4.32
CA ARG A 69 13.21 -2.15 3.37
C ARG A 69 13.16 -2.97 2.07
N LEU A 70 12.24 -2.65 1.16
CA LEU A 70 12.15 -3.26 -0.18
C LEU A 70 13.53 -3.54 -0.83
N PRO A 71 14.46 -2.58 -0.93
CA PRO A 71 15.79 -2.82 -1.52
C PRO A 71 16.64 -3.86 -0.76
N GLY A 72 16.53 -3.90 0.57
CA GLY A 72 17.23 -4.89 1.38
C GLY A 72 16.64 -6.30 1.25
N PHE A 73 15.33 -6.41 1.04
CA PHE A 73 14.71 -7.69 0.67
C PHE A 73 15.15 -8.14 -0.71
N VAL A 74 15.20 -7.22 -1.69
CA VAL A 74 15.65 -7.53 -3.05
C VAL A 74 17.08 -8.06 -3.03
N SER A 75 18.02 -7.39 -2.36
CA SER A 75 19.41 -7.89 -2.29
C SER A 75 19.52 -9.23 -1.55
N LYS A 76 18.69 -9.49 -0.53
CA LYS A 76 18.71 -10.77 0.19
C LYS A 76 18.19 -11.95 -0.62
N PHE A 77 17.19 -11.72 -1.48
CA PHE A 77 16.52 -12.79 -2.23
C PHE A 77 17.02 -12.94 -3.68
N ILE A 78 17.53 -11.86 -4.28
CA ILE A 78 17.92 -11.81 -5.70
C ILE A 78 19.44 -11.60 -5.87
N GLY A 79 20.15 -11.15 -4.84
CA GLY A 79 21.58 -10.83 -4.87
C GLY A 79 21.84 -9.36 -5.13
#